data_AF-A0A932R5P1-F1
#
_entry.id   AF-A0A932R5P1-F1
#
_cell.length_a   1.000
_cell.length_b   1.000
_cell.length_c   1.000
_cell.angle_alpha   90.00
_cell.angle_beta   90.00
_cell.angle_gamma   90.00
#
_symmetry.space_group_name_H-M   'P 1'
#
loop_
_entity.id
_entity.type
_entity.pdbx_description
1 polymer ?
#
loop_
_entity_poly.entity_id
_entity_poly.type
_entity_poly.pdbx_seq_one_letter_code
_entity_poly.pdbx_strand_id
1 'polypeptide(L)'
;MALSDKEILRHIDLGNILIDPFREDNLATSSYDVSLGEYYFREQKPNDDMRIYNVYSKKHTERVWGTEPSKAKRAIDILKGIELEGISDDDRVILIGPGETILAH
;
A
#
# COMPACT_ATOMS: atom_id res chain seq x y z
N MET A 1 23.17 -10.89 -1.13
CA MET A 1 23.35 -9.87 -2.18
C MET A 1 21.99 -9.61 -2.82
N ALA A 2 21.70 -8.38 -3.20
CA ALA A 2 20.51 -8.06 -3.98
C ALA A 2 20.67 -8.61 -5.42
N LEU A 3 19.55 -8.94 -6.07
CA LEU A 3 19.55 -9.30 -7.49
C LEU A 3 19.75 -8.03 -8.33
N SER A 4 20.54 -8.11 -9.40
CA SER A 4 20.56 -7.05 -10.41
C SER A 4 19.30 -7.11 -11.26
N ASP A 5 19.03 -6.04 -12.00
CA ASP A 5 18.02 -5.96 -13.07
C ASP A 5 17.96 -7.24 -13.97
N LYS A 6 19.11 -7.67 -14.51
CA LYS A 6 19.22 -8.86 -15.36
C LYS A 6 18.89 -10.15 -14.63
N GLU A 7 19.28 -10.26 -13.36
CA GLU A 7 18.95 -11.42 -12.55
C GLU A 7 17.48 -11.44 -12.17
N ILE A 8 16.87 -10.28 -11.89
CA ILE A 8 15.41 -10.16 -11.68
C ILE A 8 14.68 -10.69 -12.91
N LEU A 9 15.03 -10.20 -14.11
CA LEU A 9 14.42 -10.66 -15.37
C LEU A 9 14.61 -12.17 -15.59
N ARG A 10 15.84 -12.68 -15.39
CA ARG A 10 16.11 -14.12 -15.49
C ARG A 10 15.26 -14.95 -14.53
N HIS A 11 15.06 -14.47 -13.30
CA HIS A 11 14.25 -15.17 -12.31
C HIS A 11 12.74 -15.06 -12.59
N ILE A 12 12.28 -14.00 -13.26
CA ILE A 12 10.92 -13.91 -13.82
C ILE A 12 10.72 -14.97 -14.91
N ASP A 13 11.64 -15.07 -15.88
CA ASP A 13 11.57 -16.05 -16.97
C ASP A 13 11.58 -17.49 -16.47
N LEU A 14 12.36 -17.77 -15.41
CA LEU A 14 12.41 -19.09 -14.76
C LEU A 14 11.18 -19.39 -13.89
N GLY A 15 10.28 -18.42 -13.66
CA GLY A 15 9.11 -18.57 -12.79
C GLY A 15 9.42 -18.54 -11.29
N ASN A 16 10.63 -18.14 -10.90
CA ASN A 16 11.00 -17.98 -9.50
C ASN A 16 10.46 -16.67 -8.89
N ILE A 17 10.26 -15.66 -9.74
CA ILE A 17 9.68 -14.36 -9.39
C ILE A 17 8.44 -14.17 -10.25
N LEU A 18 7.32 -13.76 -9.65
CA LEU A 18 6.12 -13.36 -10.35
C LEU A 18 5.84 -11.89 -10.06
N ILE A 19 5.81 -11.06 -11.10
CA ILE A 19 5.41 -9.65 -11.04
C ILE A 19 4.35 -9.45 -12.10
N ASP A 20 3.12 -9.15 -11.68
CA ASP A 20 2.00 -8.92 -12.59
C ASP A 20 1.14 -7.74 -12.09
N PRO A 21 0.99 -6.66 -12.89
CA PRO A 21 1.63 -6.43 -14.18
C PRO A 21 3.12 -6.05 -14.04
N PHE A 22 3.97 -6.57 -14.92
CA PHE A 22 5.35 -6.11 -15.06
C PHE A 22 5.42 -4.84 -15.91
N ARG A 23 6.15 -3.83 -15.44
CA ARG A 23 6.41 -2.56 -16.10
C ARG A 23 7.90 -2.30 -16.09
N GLU A 24 8.50 -2.23 -17.27
CA GLU A 24 9.95 -2.04 -17.41
C GLU A 24 10.42 -0.74 -16.77
N ASP A 25 9.60 0.32 -16.82
CA ASP A 25 9.90 1.63 -16.19
C ASP A 25 10.10 1.54 -14.66
N ASN A 26 9.58 0.49 -14.02
CA ASN A 26 9.73 0.26 -12.59
C ASN A 26 10.96 -0.60 -12.25
N LEU A 27 11.67 -1.15 -13.24
CA LEU A 27 12.88 -1.95 -13.02
C LEU A 27 14.10 -1.03 -12.91
N ALA A 28 14.67 -0.98 -11.71
CA ALA A 28 15.94 -0.29 -11.45
C ALA A 28 17.12 -1.28 -11.44
N THR A 29 18.34 -0.77 -11.28
CA THR A 29 19.58 -1.56 -11.36
C THR A 29 19.63 -2.78 -10.45
N SER A 30 18.94 -2.74 -9.30
CA SER A 30 18.89 -3.86 -8.35
C SER A 30 17.62 -3.87 -7.50
N SER A 31 16.52 -3.34 -8.03
CA SER A 31 15.21 -3.26 -7.35
C SER A 31 14.10 -3.14 -8.38
N TYR A 32 12.87 -3.35 -7.93
CA TYR A 32 11.67 -3.12 -8.74
C TYR A 32 10.68 -2.32 -7.91
N ASP A 33 10.26 -1.17 -8.44
CA ASP A 33 9.34 -0.26 -7.76
C ASP A 33 7.89 -0.77 -7.87
N VAL A 34 7.18 -0.76 -6.74
CA VAL A 34 5.75 -1.11 -6.69
C VAL A 34 4.92 0.14 -6.41
N SER A 35 3.67 0.12 -6.87
CA SER A 35 2.73 1.23 -6.69
C SER A 35 1.70 0.92 -5.63
N LEU A 36 1.30 1.94 -4.87
CA LEU A 36 0.23 1.86 -3.90
C LEU A 36 -1.09 1.44 -4.58
N GLY A 37 -1.72 0.38 -4.07
CA GLY A 37 -3.01 -0.12 -4.52
C GLY A 37 -4.19 0.72 -4.03
N GLU A 38 -5.38 0.41 -4.54
CA GLU A 38 -6.62 1.12 -4.16
C GLU A 38 -7.21 0.68 -2.82
N TYR A 39 -6.77 -0.45 -2.26
CA TYR A 39 -7.31 -1.00 -1.02
C TYR A 39 -6.35 -0.77 0.15
N TYR A 40 -6.91 -0.39 1.29
CA TYR A 40 -6.14 -0.10 2.50
C TYR A 40 -6.95 -0.35 3.76
N PHE A 41 -6.27 -0.62 4.87
CA PHE A 41 -6.84 -0.66 6.21
C PHE A 41 -6.35 0.55 7.00
N ARG A 42 -7.22 1.12 7.83
CA ARG A 42 -6.86 2.17 8.78
C ARG A 42 -6.61 1.56 10.15
N GLU A 43 -5.52 1.98 10.78
CA GLU A 43 -5.25 1.63 12.16
C GLU A 43 -6.38 2.14 13.07
N GLN A 44 -6.97 1.23 13.84
CA GLN A 44 -7.97 1.52 14.85
C GLN A 44 -7.25 2.00 16.11
N LYS A 45 -7.80 3.03 16.77
CA LYS A 45 -7.23 3.52 18.02
C LYS A 45 -7.19 2.38 19.04
N PRO A 46 -6.03 2.08 19.64
CA PRO A 46 -5.95 1.07 20.69
C PRO A 46 -6.80 1.53 21.87
N ASN A 47 -7.72 0.69 22.32
CA ASN A 47 -8.35 0.87 23.63
C ASN A 47 -7.27 0.61 24.70
N ASP A 48 -7.42 1.23 25.88
CA ASP A 48 -6.41 1.27 26.96
C ASP A 48 -5.82 -0.11 27.37
N ASP A 49 -6.54 -1.19 27.10
CA ASP A 49 -6.14 -2.56 27.44
C ASP A 49 -5.09 -3.18 26.49
N MET A 50 -4.82 -2.59 25.33
CA MET A 50 -3.95 -3.22 24.32
C MET A 50 -2.56 -2.57 24.29
N ARG A 51 -1.72 -2.91 25.27
CA ARG A 51 -0.31 -2.49 25.33
C ARG A 51 0.62 -3.32 24.45
N ILE A 52 0.19 -4.52 24.04
CA ILE A 52 1.00 -5.48 23.27
C ILE A 52 0.21 -5.93 22.03
N TYR A 53 0.80 -5.71 20.85
CA TYR A 53 0.29 -6.19 19.58
C TYR A 53 1.03 -7.46 19.15
N ASN A 54 0.29 -8.59 19.04
CA ASN A 54 0.82 -9.83 18.50
C ASN A 54 0.35 -10.01 17.05
N VAL A 55 1.25 -9.75 16.10
CA VAL A 55 1.00 -9.85 14.64
C VAL A 55 0.55 -11.25 14.19
N TYR A 56 0.90 -12.29 14.95
CA TYR A 56 0.53 -13.68 14.64
C TYR A 56 -0.86 -14.05 15.19
N SER A 57 -1.49 -13.19 15.99
CA SER A 57 -2.84 -13.40 16.50
C SER A 57 -3.86 -12.72 15.59
N LYS A 58 -4.65 -13.52 14.87
CA LYS A 58 -5.74 -13.03 14.01
C LYS A 58 -6.64 -12.02 14.76
N LYS A 59 -7.04 -12.33 15.99
CA LYS A 59 -7.85 -11.45 16.84
C LYS A 59 -7.19 -10.09 17.09
N HIS A 60 -5.87 -10.05 17.31
CA HIS A 60 -5.17 -8.78 17.50
C HIS A 60 -5.07 -8.00 16.18
N THR A 61 -4.76 -8.68 15.08
CA THR A 61 -4.68 -8.06 13.75
C THR A 61 -6.01 -7.48 13.30
N GLU A 62 -7.10 -8.22 13.43
CA GLU A 62 -8.46 -7.73 13.12
C GLU A 62 -8.88 -6.58 14.04
N ARG A 63 -8.41 -6.57 15.29
CA ARG A 63 -8.68 -5.45 16.21
C ARG A 63 -7.92 -4.17 15.81
N VAL A 64 -6.65 -4.30 15.39
CA VAL A 64 -5.82 -3.16 14.98
C VAL A 64 -6.25 -2.62 13.62
N TRP A 65 -6.53 -3.48 12.65
CA TRP A 65 -6.75 -3.07 11.25
C TRP A 65 -8.22 -3.09 10.82
N GLY A 66 -9.09 -3.75 11.57
CA GLY A 66 -10.44 -4.10 11.13
C GLY A 66 -10.45 -5.38 10.28
N THR A 67 -11.64 -5.74 9.81
CA THR A 67 -11.83 -6.92 8.94
C THR A 67 -12.11 -6.54 7.49
N GLU A 68 -12.55 -5.30 7.24
CA GLU A 68 -12.96 -4.83 5.93
C GLU A 68 -12.00 -3.75 5.40
N PRO A 69 -11.45 -3.93 4.19
CA PRO A 69 -10.61 -2.91 3.58
C PRO A 69 -11.45 -1.71 3.13
N SER A 70 -10.88 -0.53 3.30
CA SER A 70 -11.36 0.69 2.63
C SER A 70 -10.81 0.75 1.21
N LYS A 71 -11.52 1.48 0.34
CA LYS A 71 -11.12 1.72 -1.05
C LYS A 71 -10.84 3.21 -1.25
N ALA A 72 -9.75 3.53 -1.95
CA ALA A 72 -9.40 4.89 -2.34
C ALA A 72 -10.51 5.47 -3.24
N LYS A 73 -10.82 6.75 -3.06
CA LYS A 73 -11.86 7.44 -3.85
C LYS A 73 -11.22 8.49 -4.74
N ARG A 74 -11.95 8.94 -5.76
CA ARG A 74 -11.43 9.98 -6.64
C ARG A 74 -11.27 11.30 -5.89
N ALA A 75 -10.27 12.07 -6.29
CA ALA A 75 -9.95 13.36 -5.70
C ALA A 75 -11.15 14.31 -5.77
N ILE A 76 -11.85 14.35 -6.91
CA ILE A 76 -13.05 15.19 -7.10
C ILE A 76 -14.17 14.91 -6.07
N ASP A 77 -14.32 13.66 -5.65
CA ASP A 77 -15.38 13.25 -4.71
C ASP A 77 -15.06 13.66 -3.27
N ILE A 78 -13.77 13.74 -2.93
CA ILE A 78 -13.30 13.98 -1.56
C ILE A 78 -12.87 15.43 -1.34
N LEU A 79 -12.08 16.01 -2.25
CA LEU A 79 -11.43 17.31 -2.04
C LEU A 79 -12.39 18.49 -2.20
N LYS A 80 -13.55 18.31 -2.86
CA LYS A 80 -14.65 19.29 -2.92
C LYS A 80 -14.21 20.74 -3.18
N GLY A 81 -13.28 20.95 -4.10
CA GLY A 81 -12.75 22.27 -4.48
C GLY A 81 -11.45 22.68 -3.77
N ILE A 82 -10.83 21.80 -2.98
CA ILE A 82 -9.44 21.98 -2.53
C ILE A 82 -8.52 21.52 -3.66
N GLU A 83 -7.74 22.45 -4.22
CA GLU A 83 -6.70 22.13 -5.20
C GLU A 83 -5.42 21.71 -4.49
N LEU A 84 -4.87 20.56 -4.87
CA LEU A 84 -3.59 20.05 -4.41
C LEU A 84 -2.65 19.94 -5.61
N GLU A 85 -1.44 20.51 -5.47
CA GLU A 85 -0.43 20.43 -6.53
C GLU A 85 -0.08 18.97 -6.84
N GLY A 86 -0.10 18.62 -8.12
CA GLY A 86 0.23 17.26 -8.58
C GLY A 86 -0.87 16.22 -8.42
N ILE A 87 -2.11 16.62 -8.07
CA ILE A 87 -3.27 15.72 -7.97
C ILE A 87 -4.37 16.22 -8.91
N SER A 88 -4.78 15.36 -9.85
CA SER A 88 -5.92 15.59 -10.73
C SER A 88 -7.24 15.09 -10.12
N ASP A 89 -8.36 15.60 -10.62
CA ASP A 89 -9.71 15.19 -10.20
C ASP A 89 -9.99 13.69 -10.37
N ASP A 90 -9.34 13.06 -11.35
CA ASP A 90 -9.49 11.64 -11.67
C ASP A 90 -8.63 10.73 -10.79
N ASP A 91 -7.61 11.28 -10.14
CA ASP A 91 -6.71 10.49 -9.31
C ASP A 91 -7.43 9.91 -8.10
N ARG A 92 -7.05 8.69 -7.73
CA ARG A 92 -7.54 8.06 -6.51
C ARG A 92 -6.64 8.45 -5.35
N VAL A 93 -7.26 8.97 -4.30
CA VAL A 93 -6.57 9.51 -3.13
C VAL A 93 -7.00 8.79 -1.85
N ILE A 94 -6.05 8.65 -0.93
CA ILE A 94 -6.27 8.21 0.44
C ILE A 94 -5.88 9.38 1.34
N LEU A 95 -6.87 10.01 2.00
CA LEU A 95 -6.59 11.02 3.01
C LEU A 95 -6.18 10.35 4.32
N ILE A 96 -5.05 10.81 4.85
CA ILE A 96 -4.43 10.33 6.09
C ILE A 96 -4.21 11.56 7.00
N GLY A 97 -4.69 11.48 8.23
CA GLY A 97 -4.48 12.51 9.24
C GLY A 97 -3.07 12.50 9.84
N PRO A 98 -2.64 13.57 10.52
CA PRO A 98 -1.36 13.58 11.23
C PRO A 98 -1.26 12.44 12.26
N GLY A 99 -0.20 11.63 12.15
CA GLY A 99 0.03 10.48 13.03
C GLY A 99 -0.89 9.28 12.80
N GLU A 100 -1.70 9.28 11.74
CA GLU A 100 -2.48 8.11 11.33
C GLU A 100 -1.61 7.13 10.52
N THR A 101 -1.77 5.84 10.78
CA THR A 101 -1.12 4.76 10.04
C THR A 101 -2.15 4.01 9.20
N ILE A 102 -1.77 3.68 7.96
CA ILE A 102 -2.53 2.76 7.12
C ILE A 102 -1.70 1.53 6.79
N LEU A 103 -2.38 0.41 6.56
CA LEU A 103 -1.81 -0.79 5.95
C LEU A 103 -2.32 -0.89 4.52
N ALA A 104 -1.40 -0.81 3.57
CA ALA A 104 -1.67 -0.88 2.14
C ALA A 104 -0.51 -1.60 1.42
N HIS A 105 -0.75 -2.04 0.18
CA HIS A 105 0.27 -2.57 -0.72
C HIS A 105 0.78 -1.46 -1.62
#